data_AF-A0A7X7SNT8-F1
#
_entry.id   AF-A0A7X7SNT8-F1
#
_cell.length_a   1.000
_cell.length_b   1.000
_cell.length_c   1.000
_cell.angle_alpha   90.00
_cell.angle_beta   90.00
_cell.angle_gamma   90.00
#
_symmetry.space_group_name_H-M   'P 1'
#
loop_
_entity.id
_entity.type
_entity.pdbx_description
1 polymer ?
#
loop_
_entity_poly.entity_id
_entity_poly.type
_entity_poly.pdbx_seq_one_letter_code
_entity_poly.pdbx_strand_id
1 'polypeptide(L)'
;MAISPDILIGIDLGKVCTRIAHVQLGGRRSAGPGDAGWNATTIASRHHGRPLDEFFALYRSVGADAVRGIVATGVYSQQLRAPVVAGLPEEIAQEWAVRLVAPDMAPLNVVRIGGTGYSVLVRSGDGQFHYEKNDRCSAGTGETMERICARLGATLEEAAALASAAGEAIPVTARCSVFAKSELTHFANQGEPHDKLFRGYFESVAKNIHALVEKVGVPGPVWLVGHGALIEPLAAALRARLQAADPGVTVEVPPVASVFEALGALHYASSLDWADVRWPLDPTELVTEEQGHVRSLAESGLGGRRPRVVRLQAGAKLAGAPPVSSAVASQDVGGRDAEETDACPASTATD
;
A
#
# COMPACT_ATOMS: atom_id res chain seq x y z
N MET A 1 36.42 -6.60 23.57
CA MET A 1 36.47 -7.29 22.26
C MET A 1 35.63 -6.44 21.33
N ALA A 2 36.22 -5.82 20.30
CA ALA A 2 35.40 -5.09 19.32
C ALA A 2 34.53 -6.14 18.60
N ILE A 3 33.21 -6.00 18.72
CA ILE A 3 32.26 -6.85 17.99
C ILE A 3 32.43 -6.46 16.52
N SER A 4 32.80 -7.40 15.66
CA SER A 4 32.83 -7.14 14.22
C SER A 4 31.40 -6.97 13.73
N PRO A 5 31.10 -5.95 12.91
CA PRO A 5 29.74 -5.73 12.42
C PRO A 5 29.31 -6.92 11.57
N ASP A 6 28.18 -7.49 11.93
CA ASP A 6 27.71 -8.75 11.39
C ASP A 6 26.19 -8.78 11.17
N ILE A 7 25.48 -7.67 11.34
CA ILE A 7 24.04 -7.57 11.05
C ILE A 7 23.77 -6.91 9.69
N LEU A 8 23.01 -7.59 8.82
CA LEU A 8 22.43 -6.98 7.62
C LEU A 8 20.96 -6.67 7.85
N ILE A 9 20.50 -5.53 7.32
CA ILE A 9 19.11 -5.06 7.44
C ILE A 9 18.57 -4.69 6.05
N GLY A 10 17.44 -5.28 5.67
CA GLY A 10 16.62 -4.89 4.55
C GLY A 10 15.33 -4.23 5.03
N ILE A 11 14.97 -3.10 4.43
CA ILE A 11 13.81 -2.30 4.86
C ILE A 11 12.91 -2.02 3.66
N ASP A 12 11.62 -2.23 3.79
CA ASP A 12 10.60 -1.66 2.90
C ASP A 12 9.80 -0.59 3.66
N LEU A 13 10.09 0.67 3.34
CA LEU A 13 9.40 1.85 3.84
C LEU A 13 8.22 2.19 2.93
N GLY A 14 7.21 1.32 2.98
CA GLY A 14 5.99 1.43 2.19
C GLY A 14 5.08 2.58 2.65
N LYS A 15 4.01 2.84 1.88
CA LYS A 15 3.11 3.98 2.11
C LYS A 15 2.31 3.92 3.43
N VAL A 16 2.02 2.70 3.88
CA VAL A 16 1.12 2.43 5.02
C VAL A 16 1.82 1.64 6.13
N CYS A 17 2.72 0.72 5.75
CA CYS A 17 3.43 -0.12 6.70
C CYS A 17 4.93 -0.10 6.41
N THR A 18 5.68 -0.21 7.51
CA THR A 18 7.12 -0.42 7.52
C THR A 18 7.37 -1.91 7.71
N ARG A 19 8.23 -2.47 6.85
CA ARG A 19 8.65 -3.87 6.94
C ARG A 19 10.17 -3.91 7.04
N ILE A 20 10.66 -4.75 7.93
CA ILE A 20 12.09 -4.92 8.14
C ILE A 20 12.39 -6.40 8.15
N ALA A 21 13.49 -6.79 7.50
CA ALA A 21 14.10 -8.09 7.64
C ALA A 21 15.55 -7.88 8.04
N HIS A 22 16.02 -8.57 9.08
CA HIS A 22 17.43 -8.49 9.47
C HIS A 22 17.99 -9.85 9.85
N VAL A 23 19.29 -10.03 9.66
CA VAL A 23 19.98 -11.28 9.96
C VAL A 23 21.32 -11.03 10.65
N GLN A 24 21.67 -11.91 11.58
CA GLN A 24 22.98 -11.97 12.22
C GLN A 24 23.87 -12.93 11.43
N LEU A 25 24.92 -12.42 10.77
CA LEU A 25 25.86 -13.23 10.01
C LEU A 25 26.71 -14.07 11.00
N GLY A 26 26.58 -15.40 10.94
CA GLY A 26 27.37 -16.33 11.76
C GLY A 26 26.61 -17.07 12.87
N GLY A 27 25.32 -16.80 13.08
CA GLY A 27 24.45 -17.55 14.01
C GLY A 27 24.06 -18.95 13.49
N ARG A 28 24.06 -19.95 14.38
CA ARG A 28 23.62 -21.33 14.05
C ARG A 28 22.12 -21.35 13.70
N ARG A 29 21.77 -22.12 12.65
CA ARG A 29 20.41 -22.40 12.17
C ARG A 29 19.48 -22.86 13.31
N SER A 30 18.33 -22.20 13.52
CA SER A 30 17.19 -22.76 14.25
C SER A 30 16.03 -22.90 13.28
N ALA A 31 15.62 -24.13 12.99
CA ALA A 31 14.65 -24.45 11.96
C ALA A 31 13.21 -24.05 12.37
N GLY A 32 12.62 -23.11 11.64
CA GLY A 32 11.18 -22.81 11.66
C GLY A 32 10.56 -22.98 10.27
N PRO A 33 9.24 -23.26 10.15
CA PRO A 33 8.59 -23.36 8.83
C PRO A 33 8.53 -21.97 8.19
N GLY A 34 9.24 -21.76 7.07
CA GLY A 34 9.37 -20.47 6.38
C GLY A 34 10.81 -19.98 6.17
N ASP A 35 11.80 -20.74 6.64
CA ASP A 35 13.23 -20.42 6.52
C ASP A 35 13.71 -20.42 5.07
N ALA A 36 13.64 -19.26 4.42
CA ALA A 36 14.29 -18.96 3.16
C ALA A 36 15.82 -18.88 3.32
N GLY A 37 16.48 -19.99 3.69
CA GLY A 37 17.94 -20.14 3.75
C GLY A 37 18.70 -19.27 4.78
N TRP A 38 18.09 -18.19 5.24
CA TRP A 38 18.56 -17.16 6.16
C TRP A 38 17.60 -17.13 7.34
N ASN A 39 18.11 -17.25 8.57
CA ASN A 39 17.31 -17.09 9.79
C ASN A 39 17.07 -15.59 10.03
N ALA A 40 16.30 -14.97 9.13
CA ALA A 40 15.99 -13.56 9.16
C ALA A 40 14.83 -13.30 10.11
N THR A 41 15.05 -12.41 11.08
CA THR A 41 13.96 -11.87 11.89
C THR A 41 13.24 -10.81 11.09
N THR A 42 11.91 -10.87 11.07
CA THR A 42 11.09 -9.93 10.31
C THR A 42 10.13 -9.16 11.20
N ILE A 43 9.88 -7.92 10.80
CA ILE A 43 8.95 -7.00 11.43
C ILE A 43 8.05 -6.45 10.33
N ALA A 44 6.75 -6.40 10.58
CA ALA A 44 5.78 -5.74 9.72
C ALA A 44 4.78 -4.98 10.60
N SER A 45 4.80 -3.66 10.54
CA SER A 45 3.95 -2.81 11.36
C SER A 45 3.37 -1.64 10.57
N ARG A 46 2.12 -1.28 10.87
CA ARG A 46 1.50 -0.07 10.33
C ARG A 46 2.14 1.13 11.00
N HIS A 47 2.63 2.09 10.21
CA HIS A 47 3.46 3.16 10.76
C HIS A 47 2.66 4.41 11.15
N HIS A 48 1.37 4.52 10.79
CA HIS A 48 0.50 5.65 11.15
C HIS A 48 1.14 7.03 10.91
N GLY A 49 1.73 7.22 9.73
CA GLY A 49 2.44 8.46 9.37
C GLY A 49 3.87 8.60 9.88
N ARG A 50 4.41 7.62 10.61
CA ARG A 50 5.79 7.62 11.15
C ARG A 50 6.63 6.46 10.59
N PRO A 51 6.94 6.45 9.29
CA PRO A 51 7.54 5.29 8.61
C PRO A 51 8.90 4.84 9.16
N LEU A 52 9.66 5.74 9.80
CA LEU A 52 11.02 5.45 10.27
C LEU A 52 11.08 4.95 11.73
N ASP A 53 10.00 5.06 12.52
CA ASP A 53 10.02 4.79 13.96
C ASP A 53 10.48 3.36 14.27
N GLU A 54 9.93 2.37 13.56
CA GLU A 54 10.28 0.95 13.73
C GLU A 54 11.75 0.68 13.36
N PHE A 55 12.23 1.31 12.29
CA PHE A 55 13.63 1.22 11.89
C PHE A 55 14.55 1.80 12.97
N PHE A 56 14.22 2.96 13.50
CA PHE A 56 15.01 3.58 14.56
C PHE A 56 15.00 2.77 15.86
N ALA A 57 13.86 2.16 16.20
CA ALA A 57 13.75 1.27 17.34
C ALA A 57 14.66 0.04 17.18
N LEU A 58 14.63 -0.62 16.02
CA LEU A 58 15.52 -1.74 15.71
C LEU A 58 16.99 -1.31 15.72
N TYR A 59 17.32 -0.20 15.04
CA TYR A 59 18.68 0.30 14.95
C TYR A 59 19.30 0.55 16.33
N ARG A 60 18.54 1.16 17.23
CA ARG A 60 18.97 1.38 18.62
C ARG A 60 19.10 0.09 19.42
N SER A 61 18.26 -0.91 19.15
CA SER A 61 18.30 -2.19 19.89
C SER A 61 19.48 -3.06 19.47
N VAL A 62 19.82 -3.08 18.17
CA VAL A 62 20.98 -3.83 17.66
C VAL A 62 22.30 -3.10 17.94
N GLY A 63 22.28 -1.77 17.96
CA GLY A 63 23.45 -0.92 18.15
C GLY A 63 24.25 -0.71 16.86
N ALA A 64 24.69 0.53 16.63
CA ALA A 64 25.38 0.95 15.40
C ALA A 64 26.63 0.11 15.08
N ASP A 65 27.39 -0.31 16.11
CA ASP A 65 28.62 -1.09 15.94
C ASP A 65 28.38 -2.51 15.42
N ALA A 66 27.16 -3.06 15.59
CA ALA A 66 26.81 -4.39 15.09
C ALA A 66 26.29 -4.36 13.65
N VAL A 67 25.88 -3.17 13.16
CA VAL A 67 25.33 -3.03 11.81
C VAL A 67 26.45 -3.13 10.78
N ARG A 68 26.31 -4.09 9.87
CA ARG A 68 27.18 -4.23 8.71
C ARG A 68 26.65 -3.44 7.52
N GLY A 69 25.38 -3.58 7.20
CA GLY A 69 24.80 -3.05 5.97
C GLY A 69 23.30 -2.83 6.05
N ILE A 70 22.82 -1.74 5.44
CA ILE A 70 21.39 -1.40 5.38
C ILE A 70 21.01 -1.04 3.96
N VAL A 71 20.01 -1.72 3.41
CA VAL A 71 19.39 -1.39 2.12
C VAL A 71 17.90 -1.11 2.35
N ALA A 72 17.39 -0.04 1.73
CA ALA A 72 16.00 0.37 1.85
C ALA A 72 15.31 0.52 0.49
N THR A 73 14.08 -0.02 0.40
CA THR A 73 13.12 0.15 -0.69
C THR A 73 11.82 0.79 -0.17
N GLY A 74 10.84 0.97 -1.05
CA GLY A 74 9.56 1.60 -0.72
C GLY A 74 9.56 3.11 -0.88
N VAL A 75 8.37 3.71 -0.85
CA VAL A 75 8.14 5.13 -1.20
C VAL A 75 8.83 6.12 -0.27
N TYR A 76 9.05 5.75 0.99
CA TYR A 76 9.72 6.60 1.97
C TYR A 76 11.23 6.30 2.09
N SER A 77 11.78 5.36 1.32
CA SER A 77 13.22 5.04 1.37
C SER A 77 14.11 6.24 1.05
N GLN A 78 13.67 7.13 0.18
CA GLN A 78 14.40 8.35 -0.21
C GLN A 78 14.57 9.36 0.94
N GLN A 79 13.86 9.18 2.07
CA GLN A 79 14.11 9.96 3.28
C GLN A 79 15.43 9.58 3.95
N LEU A 80 15.98 8.40 3.65
CA LEU A 80 17.26 7.94 4.18
C LEU A 80 18.42 8.39 3.30
N ARG A 81 19.57 8.65 3.92
CA ARG A 81 20.83 9.00 3.25
C ARG A 81 21.95 8.00 3.56
N ALA A 82 23.06 8.17 2.86
CA ALA A 82 24.28 7.41 3.11
C ALA A 82 24.68 7.44 4.61
N PRO A 83 25.16 6.32 5.18
CA PRO A 83 25.58 5.09 4.48
C PRO A 83 24.47 4.09 4.14
N VAL A 84 23.18 4.37 4.39
CA VAL A 84 22.10 3.52 3.89
C VAL A 84 22.08 3.55 2.36
N VAL A 85 21.98 2.37 1.74
CA VAL A 85 21.66 2.26 0.32
C VAL A 85 20.15 2.39 0.17
N ALA A 86 19.70 3.62 0.02
CA ALA A 86 18.29 3.98 -0.10
C ALA A 86 17.81 3.93 -1.56
N GLY A 87 16.50 3.80 -1.75
CA GLY A 87 15.88 3.91 -3.06
C GLY A 87 16.06 2.68 -3.96
N LEU A 88 16.29 1.49 -3.38
CA LEU A 88 16.30 0.25 -4.16
C LEU A 88 14.95 0.12 -4.91
N PRO A 89 14.93 0.00 -6.25
CA PRO A 89 13.67 -0.14 -6.97
C PRO A 89 12.88 -1.37 -6.51
N GLU A 90 11.55 -1.25 -6.41
CA GLU A 90 10.68 -2.32 -5.88
C GLU A 90 10.81 -3.59 -6.72
N GLU A 91 10.96 -3.49 -8.04
CA GLU A 91 11.15 -4.62 -8.96
C GLU A 91 12.45 -5.39 -8.69
N ILE A 92 13.53 -4.68 -8.33
CA ILE A 92 14.79 -5.30 -7.96
C ILE A 92 14.66 -5.98 -6.60
N ALA A 93 14.01 -5.32 -5.63
CA ALA A 93 13.73 -5.95 -4.34
C ALA A 93 12.92 -7.25 -4.52
N GLN A 94 11.86 -7.24 -5.32
CA GLN A 94 11.05 -8.43 -5.59
C GLN A 94 11.85 -9.54 -6.30
N GLU A 95 12.69 -9.20 -7.28
CA GLU A 95 13.58 -10.16 -7.94
C GLU A 95 14.51 -10.84 -6.92
N TRP A 96 15.18 -10.06 -6.09
CA TRP A 96 16.09 -10.57 -5.06
C TRP A 96 15.36 -11.40 -3.99
N ALA A 97 14.11 -11.06 -3.68
CA ALA A 97 13.27 -11.86 -2.81
C ALA A 97 12.93 -13.22 -3.43
N VAL A 98 12.55 -13.28 -4.71
CA VAL A 98 12.34 -14.56 -5.43
C VAL A 98 13.61 -15.41 -5.41
N ARG A 99 14.77 -14.80 -5.70
CA ARG A 99 16.08 -15.50 -5.67
C ARG A 99 16.42 -16.04 -4.28
N LEU A 100 15.94 -15.41 -3.21
CA LEU A 100 16.16 -15.84 -1.83
C LEU A 100 15.22 -16.99 -1.43
N VAL A 101 13.91 -16.80 -1.63
CA VAL A 101 12.89 -17.65 -1.02
C VAL A 101 12.37 -18.75 -1.94
N ALA A 102 12.61 -18.63 -3.24
CA ALA A 102 12.17 -19.55 -4.29
C ALA A 102 13.22 -19.71 -5.40
N PRO A 103 14.50 -20.00 -5.09
CA PRO A 103 15.58 -20.06 -6.07
C PRO A 103 15.29 -21.04 -7.23
N ASP A 104 14.66 -22.18 -6.92
CA ASP A 104 14.42 -23.27 -7.87
C ASP A 104 13.04 -23.20 -8.56
N MET A 105 12.20 -22.22 -8.24
CA MET A 105 10.88 -22.07 -8.86
C MET A 105 10.97 -21.18 -10.11
N ALA A 106 10.99 -21.82 -11.27
CA ALA A 106 10.86 -21.18 -12.58
C ALA A 106 10.02 -22.10 -13.50
N PRO A 107 8.89 -21.63 -14.07
CA PRO A 107 8.35 -20.27 -14.00
C PRO A 107 7.69 -19.94 -12.63
N LEU A 108 7.61 -18.64 -12.30
CA LEU A 108 6.89 -18.12 -11.13
C LEU A 108 6.43 -16.69 -11.40
N ASN A 109 5.17 -16.38 -11.11
CA ASN A 109 4.61 -15.03 -11.23
C ASN A 109 4.33 -14.46 -9.84
N VAL A 110 4.76 -13.24 -9.57
CA VAL A 110 4.53 -12.54 -8.31
C VAL A 110 3.62 -11.35 -8.57
N VAL A 111 2.40 -11.40 -8.04
CA VAL A 111 1.42 -10.31 -8.10
C VAL A 111 1.46 -9.58 -6.77
N ARG A 112 2.06 -8.39 -6.77
CA ARG A 112 2.23 -7.57 -5.57
C ARG A 112 1.06 -6.60 -5.43
N ILE A 113 0.42 -6.59 -4.26
CA ILE A 113 -0.69 -5.70 -3.91
C ILE A 113 -0.22 -4.74 -2.81
N GLY A 114 0.21 -3.54 -3.22
CA GLY A 114 0.80 -2.53 -2.36
C GLY A 114 -0.15 -1.40 -1.96
N GLY A 115 0.35 -0.49 -1.11
CA GLY A 115 -0.40 0.68 -0.64
C GLY A 115 -0.64 1.74 -1.72
N THR A 116 0.32 1.91 -2.65
CA THR A 116 0.31 2.94 -3.71
C THR A 116 0.06 2.40 -5.10
N GLY A 117 0.09 1.09 -5.29
CA GLY A 117 0.03 0.45 -6.59
C GLY A 117 0.06 -1.07 -6.46
N TYR A 118 -0.10 -1.74 -7.59
CA TYR A 118 0.10 -3.18 -7.72
C TYR A 118 0.97 -3.46 -8.94
N SER A 119 1.66 -4.59 -8.91
CA SER A 119 2.58 -4.98 -9.96
C SER A 119 2.60 -6.48 -10.19
N VAL A 120 3.16 -6.88 -11.33
CA VAL A 120 3.38 -8.25 -11.73
C VAL A 120 4.84 -8.39 -12.10
N LEU A 121 5.56 -9.24 -11.36
CA LEU A 121 6.88 -9.73 -11.70
C LEU A 121 6.75 -11.16 -12.23
N VAL A 122 7.15 -11.39 -13.47
CA VAL A 122 7.16 -12.70 -14.11
C VAL A 122 8.58 -13.22 -14.13
N ARG A 123 8.80 -14.42 -13.57
CA ARG A 123 9.98 -15.23 -13.79
C ARG A 123 9.65 -16.31 -14.80
N SER A 124 10.25 -16.23 -15.99
CA SER A 124 10.08 -17.23 -17.04
C SER A 124 10.79 -18.55 -16.71
N GLY A 125 10.49 -19.62 -17.46
CA GLY A 125 11.10 -20.94 -17.26
C GLY A 125 12.62 -20.99 -17.46
N ASP A 126 13.18 -20.06 -18.25
CA ASP A 126 14.63 -19.86 -18.41
C ASP A 126 15.24 -18.92 -17.35
N GLY A 127 14.43 -18.45 -16.40
CA GLY A 127 14.87 -17.66 -15.25
C GLY A 127 15.00 -16.16 -15.48
N GLN A 128 14.53 -15.63 -16.62
CA GLN A 128 14.49 -14.19 -16.88
C GLN A 128 13.34 -13.53 -16.12
N PHE A 129 13.52 -12.26 -15.76
CA PHE A 129 12.53 -11.48 -15.03
C PHE A 129 11.94 -10.38 -15.91
N HIS A 130 10.61 -10.26 -15.91
CA HIS A 130 9.86 -9.19 -16.56
C HIS A 130 8.95 -8.53 -15.54
N TYR A 131 8.89 -7.20 -15.55
CA TYR A 131 8.14 -6.44 -14.56
C TYR A 131 7.20 -5.44 -15.22
N GLU A 132 5.95 -5.42 -14.77
CA GLU A 132 4.95 -4.43 -15.15
C GLU A 132 4.22 -3.95 -13.89
N LYS A 133 3.93 -2.65 -13.80
CA LYS A 133 3.22 -2.06 -12.66
C LYS A 133 2.11 -1.12 -13.08
N ASN A 134 1.15 -0.95 -12.17
CA ASN A 134 0.21 0.15 -12.19
C ASN A 134 0.44 1.05 -10.98
N ASP A 135 1.11 2.20 -11.19
CA ASP A 135 1.40 3.20 -10.17
C ASP A 135 0.65 4.53 -10.38
N ARG A 136 -0.04 4.70 -11.52
CA ARG A 136 -0.77 5.93 -11.84
C ARG A 136 -2.24 5.88 -11.43
N CYS A 137 -2.81 4.68 -11.30
CA CYS A 137 -4.21 4.50 -10.95
C CYS A 137 -4.34 4.10 -9.47
N SER A 138 -5.04 4.92 -8.68
CA SER A 138 -5.34 4.60 -7.29
C SER A 138 -6.39 3.48 -7.14
N ALA A 139 -7.05 3.10 -8.24
CA ALA A 139 -8.04 2.02 -8.22
C ALA A 139 -7.37 0.66 -7.97
N GLY A 140 -7.59 0.14 -6.77
CA GLY A 140 -7.07 -1.16 -6.33
C GLY A 140 -5.80 -1.08 -5.48
N THR A 141 -5.46 0.09 -4.96
CA THR A 141 -4.34 0.27 -4.03
C THR A 141 -4.81 0.16 -2.58
N GLY A 142 -3.91 -0.28 -1.68
CA GLY A 142 -4.20 -0.41 -0.24
C GLY A 142 -4.71 0.87 0.41
N GLU A 143 -4.08 2.02 0.14
CA GLU A 143 -4.48 3.33 0.70
C GLU A 143 -5.91 3.71 0.27
N THR A 144 -6.30 3.38 -0.96
CA THR A 144 -7.65 3.65 -1.46
C THR A 144 -8.67 2.74 -0.79
N MET A 145 -8.34 1.46 -0.60
CA MET A 145 -9.20 0.50 0.10
C MET A 145 -9.49 0.98 1.53
N GLU A 146 -8.45 1.37 2.28
CA GLU A 146 -8.61 1.90 3.64
C GLU A 146 -9.54 3.12 3.68
N ARG A 147 -9.35 4.09 2.77
CA ARG A 147 -10.18 5.31 2.72
C ARG A 147 -11.64 5.00 2.41
N ILE A 148 -11.90 4.09 1.48
CA ILE A 148 -13.26 3.71 1.10
C ILE A 148 -13.94 2.94 2.24
N CYS A 149 -13.26 1.98 2.87
CA CYS A 149 -13.77 1.27 4.04
C CYS A 149 -14.09 2.23 5.18
N ALA A 150 -13.16 3.12 5.53
CA ALA A 150 -13.35 4.10 6.60
C ALA A 150 -14.54 5.03 6.32
N ARG A 151 -14.75 5.41 5.05
CA ARG A 151 -15.90 6.24 4.64
C ARG A 151 -17.24 5.52 4.84
N LEU A 152 -17.26 4.19 4.72
CA LEU A 152 -18.42 3.34 5.00
C LEU A 152 -18.49 2.93 6.48
N GLY A 153 -17.68 3.53 7.35
CA GLY A 153 -17.73 3.32 8.79
C GLY A 153 -17.09 2.02 9.28
N ALA A 154 -16.15 1.44 8.52
CA ALA A 154 -15.40 0.25 8.93
C ALA A 154 -13.90 0.43 8.72
N THR A 155 -13.09 -0.15 9.60
CA THR A 155 -11.67 -0.38 9.31
C THR A 155 -11.51 -1.37 8.14
N LEU A 156 -10.32 -1.43 7.55
CA LEU A 156 -10.07 -2.36 6.44
C LEU A 156 -10.21 -3.82 6.92
N GLU A 157 -9.78 -4.10 8.15
CA GLU A 157 -9.87 -5.40 8.80
C GLU A 157 -11.32 -5.81 9.07
N GLU A 158 -12.14 -4.89 9.59
CA GLU A 158 -13.59 -5.13 9.80
C GLU A 158 -14.30 -5.33 8.46
N ALA A 159 -14.01 -4.50 7.45
CA ALA A 159 -14.58 -4.65 6.12
C ALA A 159 -14.21 -5.99 5.49
N ALA A 160 -12.95 -6.43 5.66
CA ALA A 160 -12.50 -7.73 5.17
C ALA A 160 -13.23 -8.88 5.88
N ALA A 161 -13.38 -8.82 7.21
CA ALA A 161 -14.11 -9.82 7.98
C ALA A 161 -15.59 -9.91 7.56
N LEU A 162 -16.26 -8.77 7.39
CA LEU A 162 -17.63 -8.70 6.90
C LEU A 162 -17.76 -9.28 5.49
N ALA A 163 -16.87 -8.91 4.58
CA ALA A 163 -16.87 -9.42 3.21
C ALA A 163 -16.66 -10.94 3.14
N SER A 164 -15.78 -11.49 3.99
CA SER A 164 -15.55 -12.94 4.08
C SER A 164 -16.76 -13.71 4.62
N ALA A 165 -17.58 -13.09 5.47
CA ALA A 165 -18.80 -13.69 6.00
C ALA A 165 -20.00 -13.59 5.05
N ALA A 166 -19.96 -12.66 4.08
CA ALA A 166 -21.05 -12.42 3.15
C ALA A 166 -21.26 -13.62 2.22
N GLY A 167 -22.50 -14.09 2.06
CA GLY A 167 -22.84 -15.16 1.10
C GLY A 167 -22.89 -14.71 -0.36
N GLU A 168 -23.13 -13.41 -0.58
CA GLU A 168 -23.27 -12.81 -1.90
C GLU A 168 -22.65 -11.40 -1.93
N ALA A 169 -22.36 -10.91 -3.13
CA ALA A 169 -21.74 -9.62 -3.36
C ALA A 169 -22.70 -8.68 -4.09
N ILE A 170 -22.69 -7.40 -3.74
CA ILE A 170 -23.33 -6.37 -4.57
C ILE A 170 -22.37 -5.99 -5.70
N PRO A 171 -22.74 -6.15 -6.98
CA PRO A 171 -21.84 -5.85 -8.08
C PRO A 171 -21.43 -4.37 -8.11
N VAL A 172 -20.13 -4.11 -7.99
CA VAL A 172 -19.55 -2.76 -8.15
C VAL A 172 -19.02 -2.64 -9.57
N THR A 173 -19.60 -1.73 -10.36
CA THR A 173 -19.28 -1.58 -11.78
C THR A 173 -18.13 -0.62 -12.03
N ALA A 174 -17.92 0.35 -11.13
CA ALA A 174 -16.92 1.38 -11.26
C ALA A 174 -15.50 0.81 -11.16
N ARG A 175 -14.69 1.12 -12.19
CA ARG A 175 -13.24 0.83 -12.20
C ARG A 175 -12.43 1.92 -11.50
N CYS A 176 -12.84 3.18 -11.62
CA CYS A 176 -12.15 4.30 -10.99
C CYS A 176 -12.50 4.38 -9.50
N SER A 177 -11.52 4.59 -8.64
CA SER A 177 -11.71 4.74 -7.18
C SER A 177 -12.69 5.85 -6.81
N VAL A 178 -12.69 6.96 -7.57
CA VAL A 178 -13.63 8.08 -7.38
C VAL A 178 -15.06 7.64 -7.63
N PHE A 179 -15.31 6.91 -8.72
CA PHE A 179 -16.66 6.43 -9.04
C PHE A 179 -17.07 5.27 -8.13
N ALA A 180 -16.13 4.39 -7.75
CA ALA A 180 -16.40 3.31 -6.81
C ALA A 180 -16.83 3.85 -5.45
N LYS A 181 -16.19 4.93 -4.97
CA LYS A 181 -16.62 5.63 -3.75
C LYS A 181 -18.08 6.09 -3.85
N SER A 182 -18.44 6.76 -4.95
CA SER A 182 -19.80 7.26 -5.15
C SER A 182 -20.84 6.15 -5.27
N GLU A 183 -20.52 5.09 -6.02
CA GLU A 183 -21.38 3.91 -6.20
C GLU A 183 -21.62 3.19 -4.87
N LEU A 184 -20.56 2.93 -4.09
CA LEU A 184 -20.66 2.30 -2.78
C LEU A 184 -21.43 3.16 -1.76
N THR A 185 -21.19 4.49 -1.75
CA THR A 185 -21.94 5.41 -0.89
C THR A 185 -23.43 5.42 -1.27
N HIS A 186 -23.73 5.34 -2.56
CA HIS A 186 -25.11 5.28 -3.03
C HIS A 186 -25.83 4.02 -2.53
N PHE A 187 -25.20 2.85 -2.65
CA PHE A 187 -25.79 1.61 -2.14
C PHE A 187 -25.93 1.61 -0.62
N ALA A 188 -24.94 2.11 0.11
CA ALA A 188 -25.04 2.27 1.57
C ALA A 188 -26.22 3.17 1.97
N ASN A 189 -26.46 4.27 1.24
CA ASN A 189 -27.60 5.15 1.48
C ASN A 189 -28.96 4.50 1.15
N GLN A 190 -28.99 3.48 0.29
CA GLN A 190 -30.19 2.68 0.02
C GLN A 190 -30.47 1.64 1.12
N GLY A 191 -29.58 1.52 2.11
CA GLY A 191 -29.70 0.54 3.19
C GLY A 191 -29.19 -0.84 2.81
N GLU A 192 -28.39 -0.96 1.74
CA GLU A 192 -27.76 -2.23 1.38
C GLU A 192 -26.79 -2.69 2.47
N PRO A 193 -26.73 -4.00 2.76
CA PRO A 193 -25.96 -4.50 3.89
C PRO A 193 -24.46 -4.44 3.59
N HIS A 194 -23.69 -3.99 4.59
CA HIS A 194 -22.27 -3.68 4.43
C HIS A 194 -21.41 -4.89 4.07
N ASP A 195 -21.76 -6.09 4.52
CA ASP A 195 -21.06 -7.33 4.19
C ASP A 195 -21.05 -7.58 2.67
N LYS A 196 -22.21 -7.47 2.01
CA LYS A 196 -22.34 -7.61 0.56
C LYS A 196 -21.64 -6.47 -0.20
N LEU A 197 -21.67 -5.25 0.34
CA LEU A 197 -20.98 -4.09 -0.24
C LEU A 197 -19.47 -4.27 -0.24
N PHE A 198 -18.90 -4.63 0.91
CA PHE A 198 -17.46 -4.85 1.02
C PHE A 198 -17.01 -6.03 0.17
N ARG A 199 -17.79 -7.12 0.12
CA ARG A 199 -17.49 -8.24 -0.78
C ARG A 199 -17.46 -7.80 -2.25
N GLY A 200 -18.48 -7.05 -2.70
CA GLY A 200 -18.53 -6.47 -4.03
C GLY A 200 -17.36 -5.53 -4.34
N TYR A 201 -16.96 -4.74 -3.35
CA TYR A 201 -15.82 -3.84 -3.47
C TYR A 201 -14.51 -4.61 -3.67
N PHE A 202 -14.21 -5.61 -2.83
CA PHE A 202 -13.00 -6.42 -2.98
C PHE A 202 -12.98 -7.21 -4.30
N GLU A 203 -14.14 -7.72 -4.75
CA GLU A 203 -14.26 -8.36 -6.07
C GLU A 203 -13.97 -7.39 -7.23
N SER A 204 -14.39 -6.12 -7.11
CA SER A 204 -14.05 -5.07 -8.07
C SER A 204 -12.57 -4.71 -8.06
N VAL A 205 -11.95 -4.63 -6.88
CA VAL A 205 -10.50 -4.43 -6.76
C VAL A 205 -9.73 -5.61 -7.39
N ALA A 206 -10.13 -6.85 -7.11
CA ALA A 206 -9.56 -8.04 -7.72
C ALA A 206 -9.65 -7.99 -9.25
N LYS A 207 -10.78 -7.53 -9.79
CA LYS A 207 -10.96 -7.35 -11.24
C LYS A 207 -9.98 -6.34 -11.84
N ASN A 208 -9.68 -5.25 -11.14
CA ASN A 208 -8.72 -4.25 -11.62
C ASN A 208 -7.28 -4.81 -11.63
N ILE A 209 -6.89 -5.53 -10.58
CA ILE A 209 -5.57 -6.17 -10.50
C ILE A 209 -5.44 -7.27 -11.56
N HIS A 210 -6.47 -8.09 -11.73
CA HIS A 210 -6.51 -9.14 -12.75
C HIS A 210 -6.30 -8.60 -14.18
N ALA A 211 -6.83 -7.42 -14.49
CA ALA A 211 -6.63 -6.81 -15.81
C ALA A 211 -5.14 -6.53 -16.13
N LEU A 212 -4.32 -6.22 -15.12
CA LEU A 212 -2.87 -6.11 -15.30
C LEU A 212 -2.24 -7.49 -15.53
N VAL A 213 -2.67 -8.48 -14.75
CA VAL A 213 -2.20 -9.86 -14.88
C VAL A 213 -2.49 -10.44 -16.27
N GLU A 214 -3.70 -10.24 -16.79
CA GLU A 214 -4.09 -10.63 -18.15
C GLU A 214 -3.25 -9.93 -19.22
N LYS A 215 -2.97 -8.63 -19.05
CA LYS A 215 -2.14 -7.87 -19.98
C LYS A 215 -0.72 -8.43 -20.08
N VAL A 216 -0.13 -8.80 -18.94
CA VAL A 216 1.23 -9.31 -18.87
C VAL A 216 1.32 -10.75 -19.39
N GLY A 217 0.30 -11.56 -19.09
CA GLY A 217 0.32 -12.99 -19.34
C GLY A 217 1.20 -13.71 -18.31
N VAL A 218 0.58 -14.54 -17.47
CA VAL A 218 1.25 -15.24 -16.37
C VAL A 218 1.25 -16.75 -16.60
N PRO A 219 2.26 -17.30 -17.29
CA PRO A 219 2.37 -18.75 -17.43
C PRO A 219 2.89 -19.35 -16.12
N GLY A 220 2.09 -20.18 -15.46
CA GLY A 220 2.53 -20.95 -14.29
C GLY A 220 2.08 -20.38 -12.93
N PRO A 221 2.66 -20.87 -11.82
CA PRO A 221 2.17 -20.56 -10.49
C PRO A 221 2.23 -19.05 -10.19
N VAL A 222 1.28 -18.60 -9.37
CA VAL A 222 1.13 -17.20 -8.98
C VAL A 222 1.27 -17.10 -7.46
N TRP A 223 2.15 -16.21 -7.01
CA TRP A 223 2.25 -15.76 -5.63
C TRP A 223 1.64 -14.38 -5.48
N LEU A 224 0.74 -14.23 -4.52
CA LEU A 224 0.18 -12.94 -4.12
C LEU A 224 1.01 -12.40 -2.95
N VAL A 225 1.62 -11.23 -3.12
CA VAL A 225 2.49 -10.61 -2.09
C VAL A 225 2.08 -9.17 -1.77
N GLY A 226 2.71 -8.58 -0.77
CA GLY A 226 2.33 -7.29 -0.21
C GLY A 226 1.19 -7.43 0.80
N HIS A 227 0.96 -6.39 1.61
CA HIS A 227 -0.09 -6.46 2.64
C HIS A 227 -1.50 -6.61 2.06
N GLY A 228 -1.75 -6.14 0.83
CA GLY A 228 -3.05 -6.35 0.19
C GLY A 228 -3.35 -7.82 -0.08
N ALA A 229 -2.33 -8.68 -0.21
CA ALA A 229 -2.52 -10.12 -0.37
C ALA A 229 -3.01 -10.82 0.92
N LEU A 230 -2.89 -10.16 2.08
CA LEU A 230 -3.38 -10.66 3.36
C LEU A 230 -4.88 -10.35 3.59
N ILE A 231 -5.47 -9.53 2.71
CA ILE A 231 -6.90 -9.24 2.73
C ILE A 231 -7.60 -10.44 2.08
N GLU A 232 -8.00 -11.42 2.89
CA GLU A 232 -8.54 -12.69 2.40
C GLU A 232 -9.66 -12.56 1.34
N PRO A 233 -10.70 -11.72 1.47
CA PRO A 233 -11.72 -11.62 0.43
C PRO A 233 -11.16 -11.11 -0.90
N LEU A 234 -10.13 -10.26 -0.88
CA LEU A 234 -9.44 -9.81 -2.09
C LEU A 234 -8.58 -10.94 -2.69
N ALA A 235 -7.80 -11.64 -1.87
CA ALA A 235 -6.97 -12.75 -2.30
C ALA A 235 -7.82 -13.91 -2.88
N ALA A 236 -8.93 -14.24 -2.22
CA ALA A 236 -9.89 -15.23 -2.69
C ALA A 236 -10.53 -14.83 -4.02
N ALA A 237 -10.96 -13.57 -4.16
CA ALA A 237 -11.50 -13.06 -5.41
C ALA A 237 -10.47 -13.11 -6.54
N LEU A 238 -9.21 -12.74 -6.28
CA LEU A 238 -8.13 -12.85 -7.28
C LEU A 238 -7.85 -14.30 -7.68
N ARG A 239 -7.75 -15.20 -6.70
CA ARG A 239 -7.57 -16.64 -6.93
C ARG A 239 -8.67 -17.20 -7.81
N ALA A 240 -9.94 -16.92 -7.48
CA ALA A 240 -11.08 -17.37 -8.27
C ALA A 240 -11.05 -16.86 -9.71
N ARG A 241 -10.64 -15.61 -9.94
CA ARG A 241 -10.53 -15.04 -11.29
C ARG A 241 -9.42 -15.71 -12.12
N LEU A 242 -8.25 -15.89 -11.52
CA LEU A 242 -7.12 -16.54 -12.18
C LEU A 242 -7.44 -18.01 -12.52
N GLN A 243 -8.07 -18.75 -11.60
CA GLN A 243 -8.48 -20.13 -11.82
C GLN A 243 -9.63 -20.27 -12.84
N ALA A 244 -10.48 -19.25 -12.98
CA ALA A 244 -11.49 -19.22 -14.03
C ALA A 244 -10.85 -19.05 -15.43
N ALA A 245 -9.73 -18.33 -15.53
CA ALA A 245 -8.98 -18.15 -16.78
C ALA A 245 -8.09 -19.35 -17.11
N ASP A 246 -7.47 -19.95 -16.09
CA ASP A 246 -6.65 -21.17 -16.19
C ASP A 246 -6.94 -22.10 -15.00
N PRO A 247 -7.79 -23.13 -15.16
CA PRO A 247 -8.13 -24.06 -14.08
C PRO A 247 -6.95 -24.82 -13.47
N GLY A 248 -5.80 -24.88 -14.15
CA GLY A 248 -4.58 -25.54 -13.67
C GLY A 248 -3.66 -24.63 -12.86
N VAL A 249 -3.92 -23.32 -12.82
CA VAL A 249 -3.03 -22.37 -12.16
C VAL A 249 -3.07 -22.51 -10.64
N THR A 250 -1.89 -22.61 -10.03
CA THR A 250 -1.73 -22.57 -8.57
C THR A 250 -1.58 -21.11 -8.13
N VAL A 251 -2.41 -20.67 -7.17
CA VAL A 251 -2.38 -19.29 -6.65
C VAL A 251 -2.28 -19.30 -5.12
N GLU A 252 -1.16 -18.83 -4.60
CA GLU A 252 -0.80 -18.92 -3.18
C GLU A 252 -0.43 -17.55 -2.61
N VAL A 253 -0.67 -17.38 -1.31
CA VAL A 253 -0.10 -16.28 -0.53
C VAL A 253 1.05 -16.90 0.28
N PRO A 254 2.33 -16.69 -0.10
CA PRO A 254 3.43 -17.31 0.63
C PRO A 254 3.54 -16.71 2.05
N PRO A 255 4.11 -17.44 3.03
CA PRO A 255 4.27 -16.93 4.40
C PRO A 255 5.04 -15.61 4.50
N VAL A 256 5.95 -15.37 3.54
CA VAL A 256 6.76 -14.16 3.44
C VAL A 256 6.06 -12.99 2.74
N ALA A 257 4.81 -13.15 2.28
CA ALA A 257 4.07 -12.16 1.48
C ALA A 257 4.08 -10.76 2.09
N SER A 258 3.98 -10.67 3.42
CA SER A 258 3.88 -9.40 4.14
C SER A 258 5.19 -8.61 4.18
N VAL A 259 6.34 -9.26 3.95
CA VAL A 259 7.72 -8.74 4.14
C VAL A 259 8.61 -9.00 2.92
N PHE A 260 8.00 -9.36 1.78
CA PHE A 260 8.69 -9.85 0.60
C PHE A 260 9.75 -8.89 0.08
N GLU A 261 9.42 -7.61 -0.10
CA GLU A 261 10.35 -6.59 -0.58
C GLU A 261 11.48 -6.30 0.44
N ALA A 262 11.20 -6.38 1.75
CA ALA A 262 12.23 -6.20 2.78
C ALA A 262 13.24 -7.35 2.78
N LEU A 263 12.80 -8.60 2.55
CA LEU A 263 13.69 -9.75 2.35
C LEU A 263 14.52 -9.60 1.07
N GLY A 264 13.94 -9.04 0.02
CA GLY A 264 14.65 -8.68 -1.20
C GLY A 264 15.77 -7.67 -0.97
N ALA A 265 15.47 -6.58 -0.27
CA ALA A 265 16.44 -5.58 0.13
C ALA A 265 17.55 -6.17 1.01
N LEU A 266 17.20 -7.07 1.94
CA LEU A 266 18.17 -7.78 2.78
C LEU A 266 19.09 -8.66 1.94
N HIS A 267 18.54 -9.43 1.00
CA HIS A 267 19.33 -10.28 0.11
C HIS A 267 20.23 -9.43 -0.80
N TYR A 268 19.73 -8.31 -1.34
CA TYR A 268 20.55 -7.36 -2.10
C TYR A 268 21.71 -6.82 -1.26
N ALA A 269 21.47 -6.47 0.01
CA ALA A 269 22.51 -5.99 0.93
C ALA A 269 23.66 -6.99 1.07
N SER A 270 23.38 -8.30 1.02
CA SER A 270 24.42 -9.34 1.10
C SER A 270 25.37 -9.37 -0.10
N SER A 271 24.97 -8.78 -1.22
CA SER A 271 25.77 -8.73 -2.45
C SER A 271 26.71 -7.52 -2.52
N LEU A 272 26.54 -6.56 -1.60
CA LEU A 272 27.31 -5.33 -1.57
C LEU A 272 28.54 -5.46 -0.66
N ASP A 273 29.56 -4.67 -0.98
CA ASP A 273 30.72 -4.50 -0.11
C ASP A 273 30.43 -3.39 0.92
N TRP A 274 30.62 -3.72 2.18
CA TRP A 274 30.40 -2.85 3.33
C TRP A 274 31.70 -2.55 4.10
N ALA A 275 32.84 -2.80 3.47
CA ALA A 275 34.14 -2.43 4.03
C ALA A 275 34.17 -0.95 4.41
N ASP A 276 34.75 -0.65 5.58
CA ASP A 276 35.00 0.69 6.10
C ASP A 276 33.76 1.59 6.31
N VAL A 277 32.54 1.04 6.25
CA VAL A 277 31.32 1.79 6.55
C VAL A 277 31.23 2.08 8.05
N ARG A 278 30.97 3.36 8.38
CA ARG A 278 30.73 3.80 9.75
C ARG A 278 29.30 4.27 9.91
N TRP A 279 28.62 3.67 10.88
CA TRP A 279 27.23 3.95 11.21
C TRP A 279 27.15 5.00 12.33
N PRO A 280 26.31 6.04 12.21
CA PRO A 280 26.14 7.05 13.26
C PRO A 280 25.49 6.44 14.50
N LEU A 281 25.80 6.96 15.69
CA LEU A 281 25.18 6.47 16.92
C LEU A 281 23.68 6.80 16.97
N ASP A 282 23.30 7.98 16.50
CA ASP A 282 21.91 8.40 16.41
C ASP A 282 21.36 8.08 15.00
N PRO A 283 20.34 7.21 14.87
CA PRO A 283 19.76 6.89 13.57
C PRO A 283 19.03 8.08 12.92
N THR A 284 18.70 9.16 13.64
CA THR A 284 18.13 10.36 13.03
C THR A 284 19.12 11.05 12.10
N GLU A 285 20.42 10.86 12.31
CA GLU A 285 21.45 11.30 11.39
C GLU A 285 21.35 10.56 10.04
N LEU A 286 20.70 9.41 9.95
CA LEU A 286 20.50 8.69 8.67
C LEU A 286 19.39 9.29 7.81
N VAL A 287 18.75 10.38 8.23
CA VAL A 287 17.69 11.05 7.47
C VAL A 287 18.27 12.20 6.65
N THR A 288 17.79 12.35 5.42
CA THR A 288 18.05 13.51 4.58
C THR A 288 17.35 14.72 5.18
N GLU A 289 18.08 15.79 5.49
CA GLU A 289 17.47 17.06 5.89
C GLU A 289 16.51 17.53 4.80
N GLU A 290 15.24 17.78 5.14
CA GLU A 290 14.32 18.44 4.21
C GLU A 290 14.91 19.81 3.87
N GLN A 291 15.25 20.03 2.59
CA GLN A 291 15.62 21.36 2.12
C GLN A 291 14.46 22.30 2.44
N GLY A 292 14.77 23.27 3.30
CA GLY A 292 13.79 24.14 3.93
C GLY A 292 12.76 24.69 2.96
N HIS A 293 11.49 24.49 3.32
CA HIS A 293 10.32 25.28 2.96
C HIS A 293 10.49 26.16 1.71
N VAL A 294 9.86 25.74 0.60
CA VAL A 294 9.46 26.70 -0.43
C VAL A 294 8.70 27.81 0.28
N ARG A 295 9.27 29.02 0.32
CA ARG A 295 8.57 30.17 0.88
C ARG A 295 7.24 30.26 0.16
N SER A 296 6.15 30.25 0.93
CA SER A 296 4.83 30.55 0.38
C SER A 296 4.93 31.86 -0.40
N LEU A 297 4.24 31.94 -1.54
CA LEU A 297 4.02 33.23 -2.18
C LEU A 297 3.45 34.18 -1.12
N ALA A 298 3.90 35.43 -1.14
CA ALA A 298 3.31 36.47 -0.32
C ALA A 298 1.79 36.46 -0.53
N GLU A 299 1.02 36.70 0.55
CA GLU A 299 -0.40 36.92 0.42
C GLU A 299 -0.65 37.88 -0.74
N SER A 300 -1.58 37.53 -1.61
CA SER A 300 -1.76 38.10 -2.96
C SER A 300 -2.01 39.61 -3.03
N GLY A 301 -1.92 40.35 -1.93
CA GLY A 301 -2.28 41.77 -1.86
C GLY A 301 -3.77 41.99 -2.14
N LEU A 302 -4.55 40.92 -2.35
CA LEU A 302 -6.01 40.94 -2.50
C LEU A 302 -6.71 41.15 -1.14
N GLY A 303 -6.03 41.79 -0.18
CA GLY A 303 -6.58 42.31 1.06
C GLY A 303 -7.55 43.45 0.78
N GLY A 304 -8.71 43.11 0.22
CA GLY A 304 -9.79 44.07 -0.06
C GLY A 304 -10.86 43.57 -1.03
N ARG A 305 -10.60 42.53 -1.82
CA ARG A 305 -11.65 41.94 -2.67
C ARG A 305 -12.31 40.78 -1.93
N ARG A 306 -13.38 41.09 -1.19
CA ARG A 306 -14.33 40.08 -0.72
C ARG A 306 -14.68 39.16 -1.90
N PRO A 307 -14.63 37.82 -1.74
CA PRO A 307 -15.08 36.92 -2.78
C PRO A 307 -16.51 37.30 -3.17
N ARG A 308 -16.71 37.72 -4.42
CA ARG A 308 -18.05 37.97 -4.94
C ARG A 308 -18.67 36.62 -5.27
N VAL A 309 -19.42 36.08 -4.31
CA VAL A 309 -20.40 35.03 -4.60
C VAL A 309 -21.50 35.67 -5.44
N VAL A 310 -21.42 35.52 -6.75
CA VAL A 310 -22.54 35.84 -7.63
C VAL A 310 -23.53 34.69 -7.48
N ARG A 311 -24.56 34.89 -6.62
CA ARG A 311 -25.75 34.03 -6.68
C ARG A 311 -26.41 34.29 -8.03
N LEU A 312 -26.25 33.33 -8.94
CA LEU A 312 -27.06 33.30 -10.15
C LEU A 312 -28.52 33.23 -9.70
N GLN A 313 -29.29 34.28 -9.97
CA GLN A 313 -30.73 34.22 -9.79
C GLN A 313 -31.26 33.16 -10.76
N ALA A 314 -32.18 32.32 -10.30
CA ALA A 314 -32.89 31.40 -11.17
C ALA A 314 -33.49 32.22 -12.32
N GLY A 315 -33.02 31.96 -13.54
CA GLY A 315 -33.61 32.56 -14.74
C GLY A 315 -35.10 32.27 -14.75
N ALA A 316 -35.90 33.23 -15.22
CA ALA A 316 -37.34 33.08 -15.36
C ALA A 316 -37.65 31.70 -16.00
N LYS A 317 -38.51 30.90 -15.35
CA LYS A 317 -39.01 29.65 -15.93
C LYS A 317 -39.54 29.98 -17.33
N LEU A 318 -38.94 29.40 -18.35
CA LEU A 318 -39.51 29.37 -19.69
C LEU A 318 -40.90 28.73 -19.58
N ALA A 319 -41.94 29.52 -19.82
CA ALA A 319 -43.31 29.02 -19.90
C ALA A 319 -43.39 28.06 -21.10
N GLY A 320 -43.62 26.77 -20.82
CA GLY A 320 -43.85 25.76 -21.86
C GLY A 320 -42.92 24.53 -21.85
N ALA A 321 -42.04 24.34 -20.87
CA ALA A 321 -41.27 23.10 -20.78
C ALA A 321 -42.13 21.93 -20.24
N PRO A 322 -42.17 20.75 -20.88
CA PRO A 322 -42.83 19.56 -20.35
C PRO A 322 -42.17 19.13 -19.02
N PRO A 323 -42.87 18.38 -18.15
CA PRO A 323 -42.34 18.01 -16.83
C PRO A 323 -41.15 17.06 -17.01
N VAL A 324 -39.94 17.60 -16.93
CA VAL A 324 -38.72 16.80 -16.81
C VAL A 324 -38.50 16.47 -15.34
N SER A 325 -38.25 15.18 -15.06
CA SER A 325 -37.98 14.64 -13.74
C SER A 325 -36.88 15.42 -13.02
N SER A 326 -36.97 15.49 -11.69
CA SER A 326 -35.95 16.06 -10.81
C SER A 326 -34.53 15.61 -11.21
N ALA A 327 -33.76 16.52 -11.80
CA ALA A 327 -32.33 16.33 -11.97
C ALA A 327 -31.66 16.55 -10.61
N VAL A 328 -31.25 15.47 -9.96
CA VAL A 328 -30.35 15.55 -8.81
C VAL A 328 -28.94 15.73 -9.36
N ALA A 329 -28.45 16.97 -9.35
CA ALA A 329 -27.06 17.27 -9.64
C ALA A 329 -26.24 17.05 -8.36
N SER A 330 -25.62 15.88 -8.22
CA SER A 330 -24.59 15.65 -7.22
C SER A 330 -23.29 16.31 -7.68
N GLN A 331 -22.98 17.50 -7.17
CA GLN A 331 -21.61 18.04 -7.25
C GLN A 331 -20.83 17.55 -6.04
N ASP A 332 -19.93 16.57 -6.27
CA ASP A 332 -18.92 16.17 -5.29
C ASP A 332 -17.80 17.20 -5.32
N VAL A 333 -17.91 18.22 -4.45
CA VAL A 333 -16.80 19.13 -4.17
C VAL A 333 -15.93 18.42 -3.15
N GLY A 334 -14.81 17.86 -3.61
CA GLY A 334 -13.87 17.09 -2.80
C GLY A 334 -13.60 17.76 -1.45
N GLY A 335 -13.89 17.02 -0.37
CA GLY A 335 -13.67 17.46 0.99
C GLY A 335 -12.20 17.79 1.22
N ARG A 336 -11.94 19.02 1.68
CA ARG A 336 -10.73 19.33 2.44
C ARG A 336 -10.99 18.91 3.87
N ASP A 337 -10.08 18.15 4.45
CA ASP A 337 -10.05 17.94 5.89
C ASP A 337 -9.83 19.32 6.56
N ALA A 338 -10.84 19.78 7.29
CA ALA A 338 -10.69 20.82 8.28
C ALA A 338 -11.00 20.16 9.62
N GLU A 339 -9.94 19.88 10.38
CA GLU A 339 -10.05 19.84 11.84
C GLU A 339 -10.58 21.20 12.28
N GLU A 340 -11.84 21.25 12.69
CA GLU A 340 -12.39 22.40 13.38
C GLU A 340 -12.83 21.95 14.77
N THR A 341 -11.90 22.11 15.71
CA THR A 341 -12.20 22.29 17.12
C THR A 341 -13.05 23.54 17.25
N ASP A 342 -14.34 23.41 17.58
CA ASP A 342 -14.86 24.12 18.75
C ASP A 342 -16.28 23.67 19.12
N ALA A 343 -16.48 23.62 20.43
CA ALA A 343 -17.74 23.31 21.09
C ALA A 343 -18.79 24.38 20.81
N CYS A 344 -20.05 23.99 20.64
CA CYS A 344 -21.18 24.90 20.78
C CYS A 344 -22.24 24.25 21.68
N PRO A 345 -22.56 24.84 22.85
CA PRO A 345 -23.58 24.31 23.75
C PRO A 345 -24.99 24.69 23.28
N ALA A 346 -25.93 23.80 23.61
CA ALA A 346 -27.33 23.90 23.28
C ALA A 346 -28.06 25.07 23.98
N SER A 347 -28.94 25.70 23.20
CA SER A 347 -30.22 26.35 23.54
C SER A 347 -30.53 26.75 24.99
N THR A 348 -30.99 28.00 25.15
CA THR A 348 -32.20 28.30 25.92
C THR A 348 -33.03 29.36 25.19
N ALA A 349 -34.28 28.99 24.90
CA ALA A 349 -35.35 29.89 24.54
C ALA A 349 -35.83 30.67 25.77
N THR A 350 -36.25 31.93 25.58
CA THR A 350 -37.43 32.55 26.20
C THR A 350 -37.61 33.96 25.63
N ASP A 351 -38.87 34.24 25.26
CA ASP A 351 -39.56 35.50 24.94
C ASP A 351 -39.04 36.42 23.83
#